data_AF-A0AAW2MD47-F1
#
_entry.id   AF-A0AAW2MD47-F1
#
_cell.length_a   1.000
_cell.length_b   1.000
_cell.length_c   1.000
_cell.angle_alpha   90.00
_cell.angle_beta   90.00
_cell.angle_gamma   90.00
#
_symmetry.space_group_name_H-M   'P 1'
#
loop_
_entity.id
_entity.type
_entity.pdbx_description
1 polymer ?
#
loop_
_entity_poly.entity_id
_entity_poly.type
_entity_poly.pdbx_seq_one_letter_code
_entity_poly.pdbx_strand_id
1 'polypeptide(L)'
;MSGSGNLGRRPIPYNHKLQLTVSLALPESDYNTKLGIFQVRVESLSANGKVILGTSYPTMLRFKSQPVRVIETLLNSIPLIAGLKSEVQDLKIVMGEFTEGYEPTAWFKVMLEPRAEFQDSGSGVPEIYSASLEIESELPQLKRLVWNWRRMMFVWISLASFVVETTFFLLFCRPVVLPRGRQRVQAATRNLGLIRFHGTKELERGCVVVIRLM
;
A
#
# COMPACT_ATOMS: atom_id res chain seq x y z
N MET A 1 3.89 -19.39 -42.75
CA MET A 1 3.53 -17.96 -42.67
C MET A 1 2.62 -17.79 -41.47
N SER A 2 3.10 -17.02 -40.51
CA SER A 2 2.53 -16.80 -39.19
C SER A 2 1.24 -15.97 -39.30
N GLY A 3 0.09 -16.61 -39.08
CA GLY A 3 -1.16 -15.90 -38.85
C GLY A 3 -1.10 -15.27 -37.47
N SER A 4 -0.89 -13.95 -37.43
CA SER A 4 -0.92 -13.12 -36.23
C SER A 4 -2.29 -13.29 -35.55
N GLY A 5 -2.34 -14.18 -34.56
CA GLY A 5 -3.51 -14.34 -33.70
C GLY A 5 -3.67 -13.06 -32.90
N ASN A 6 -4.87 -12.48 -32.94
CA ASN A 6 -5.34 -11.55 -31.93
C ASN A 6 -4.97 -12.14 -30.57
N LEU A 7 -3.98 -11.56 -29.89
CA LEU A 7 -3.63 -11.89 -28.51
C LEU A 7 -4.85 -11.52 -27.67
N GLY A 8 -5.75 -12.49 -27.52
CA GLY A 8 -6.96 -12.38 -26.73
C GLY A 8 -6.58 -11.80 -25.38
N ARG A 9 -6.99 -10.56 -25.16
CA ARG A 9 -6.56 -9.75 -24.03
C ARG A 9 -7.16 -10.40 -22.78
N ARG A 10 -6.40 -11.28 -22.13
CA ARG A 10 -6.80 -11.88 -20.85
C ARG A 10 -7.13 -10.73 -19.89
N PRO A 11 -8.33 -10.67 -19.27
CA PRO A 11 -8.69 -9.58 -18.37
C PRO A 11 -7.73 -9.48 -17.18
N ILE A 12 -7.22 -10.63 -16.72
CA ILE A 12 -6.28 -10.77 -15.62
C ILE A 12 -5.02 -11.49 -16.15
N PRO A 13 -3.81 -10.99 -15.87
CA PRO A 13 -2.57 -11.66 -16.26
C PRO A 13 -2.33 -12.94 -15.45
N TYR A 14 -1.55 -13.86 -16.02
CA TYR A 14 -1.17 -15.11 -15.36
C TYR A 14 -0.43 -14.86 -14.04
N ASN A 15 -0.70 -15.70 -13.03
CA ASN A 15 -0.06 -15.64 -11.70
C ASN A 15 -0.23 -14.29 -11.01
N HIS A 16 -1.32 -13.59 -11.31
CA HIS A 16 -1.68 -12.37 -10.63
C HIS A 16 -2.52 -12.69 -9.41
N LYS A 17 -2.18 -12.12 -8.26
CA LYS A 17 -2.98 -12.29 -7.06
C LYS A 17 -4.09 -11.24 -7.00
N LEU A 18 -5.27 -11.73 -6.68
CA LEU A 18 -6.49 -10.99 -6.51
C LEU A 18 -7.00 -11.22 -5.09
N GLN A 19 -7.47 -10.18 -4.44
CA GLN A 19 -8.22 -10.23 -3.20
C GLN A 19 -9.69 -10.04 -3.55
N LEU A 20 -10.51 -11.04 -3.21
CA LEU A 20 -11.93 -11.03 -3.49
C LEU A 20 -12.66 -10.61 -2.22
N THR A 21 -13.54 -9.62 -2.31
CA THR A 21 -14.39 -9.22 -1.19
C THR A 21 -15.85 -9.26 -1.60
N VAL A 22 -16.64 -10.08 -0.92
CA VAL A 22 -18.09 -10.15 -1.11
C VAL A 22 -18.75 -9.24 -0.09
N SER A 23 -19.55 -8.30 -0.56
CA SER A 23 -20.38 -7.44 0.28
C SER A 23 -21.85 -7.81 0.07
N LEU A 24 -22.53 -8.21 1.13
CA LEU A 24 -23.95 -8.59 1.12
C LEU A 24 -24.75 -7.58 1.92
N ALA A 25 -25.81 -7.03 1.35
CA ALA A 25 -26.75 -6.16 2.05
C ALA A 25 -27.98 -6.98 2.45
N LEU A 26 -28.15 -7.21 3.76
CA LEU A 26 -29.24 -8.01 4.31
C LEU A 26 -30.24 -7.14 5.09
N PRO A 27 -31.56 -7.37 4.96
CA PRO A 27 -32.53 -6.82 5.91
C PRO A 27 -32.32 -7.38 7.32
N GLU A 28 -32.58 -6.54 8.33
CA GLU A 28 -32.73 -6.99 9.72
C GLU A 28 -34.11 -7.65 9.98
N SER A 29 -34.48 -8.66 9.18
CA SER A 29 -35.74 -9.39 9.32
C SER A 29 -35.70 -10.41 10.47
N ASP A 30 -36.87 -10.78 11.00
CA ASP A 30 -36.98 -11.83 12.03
C ASP A 30 -36.51 -13.20 11.53
N TYR A 31 -36.59 -13.42 10.22
CA TYR A 31 -36.06 -14.62 9.58
C TYR A 31 -34.51 -14.60 9.60
N ASN A 32 -33.90 -13.54 9.05
CA ASN A 32 -32.45 -13.40 8.97
C ASN A 32 -31.78 -13.39 10.34
N THR A 33 -32.41 -12.79 11.34
CA THR A 33 -31.89 -12.76 12.71
C THR A 33 -31.93 -14.12 13.40
N LYS A 34 -32.87 -15.00 13.05
CA LYS A 34 -32.97 -16.38 13.57
C LYS A 34 -32.16 -17.39 12.79
N LEU A 35 -31.78 -17.07 11.54
CA LEU A 35 -31.03 -17.96 10.65
C LEU A 35 -29.64 -18.32 11.19
N GLY A 36 -29.00 -17.39 11.91
CA GLY A 36 -27.69 -17.61 12.52
C GLY A 36 -26.55 -17.60 11.49
N ILE A 37 -25.66 -18.59 11.58
CA ILE A 37 -24.49 -18.72 10.69
C ILE A 37 -24.94 -19.34 9.37
N PHE A 38 -24.59 -18.67 8.28
CA PHE A 38 -24.72 -19.19 6.92
C PHE A 38 -23.37 -19.17 6.21
N GLN A 39 -23.24 -19.94 5.15
CA GLN A 39 -21.97 -20.12 4.45
C GLN A 39 -21.99 -19.39 3.11
N VAL A 40 -20.95 -18.64 2.81
CA VAL A 40 -20.78 -17.93 1.54
C VAL A 40 -19.63 -18.57 0.80
N ARG A 41 -19.94 -19.18 -0.35
CA ARG A 41 -18.99 -19.87 -1.20
C ARG A 41 -18.75 -19.07 -2.47
N VAL A 42 -17.48 -18.90 -2.84
CA VAL A 42 -17.08 -18.22 -4.07
C VAL A 42 -16.29 -19.20 -4.92
N GLU A 43 -16.72 -19.40 -6.15
CA GLU A 43 -16.07 -20.27 -7.13
C GLU A 43 -15.61 -19.46 -8.32
N SER A 44 -14.35 -19.63 -8.69
CA SER A 44 -13.81 -19.16 -9.96
C SER A 44 -14.11 -20.20 -11.05
N LEU A 45 -14.71 -19.74 -12.13
CA LEU A 45 -15.09 -20.57 -13.25
C LEU A 45 -14.30 -20.17 -14.49
N SER A 46 -13.79 -21.19 -15.18
CA SER A 46 -13.14 -21.08 -16.48
C SER A 46 -14.16 -20.66 -17.54
N ALA A 47 -13.71 -20.21 -18.72
CA ALA A 47 -14.58 -19.91 -19.86
C ALA A 47 -15.47 -21.10 -20.29
N ASN A 48 -15.06 -22.32 -19.95
CA ASN A 48 -15.81 -23.55 -20.21
C ASN A 48 -16.79 -23.92 -19.08
N GLY A 49 -16.94 -23.09 -18.04
CA GLY A 49 -17.78 -23.37 -16.87
C GLY A 49 -17.24 -24.40 -15.88
N LYS A 50 -15.99 -24.84 -16.06
CA LYS A 50 -15.29 -25.70 -15.12
C LYS A 50 -14.89 -24.91 -13.87
N VAL A 51 -15.16 -25.46 -12.69
CA VAL A 51 -14.70 -24.92 -11.41
C VAL A 51 -13.18 -25.09 -11.32
N ILE A 52 -12.45 -23.97 -11.25
CA ILE A 52 -11.00 -23.97 -11.10
C ILE A 52 -10.66 -24.04 -9.62
N LEU A 53 -11.20 -23.10 -8.84
CA LEU A 53 -10.96 -22.97 -7.41
C LEU A 53 -12.20 -22.41 -6.72
N GLY A 54 -12.55 -22.99 -5.59
CA GLY A 54 -13.64 -22.55 -4.73
C GLY A 54 -13.19 -22.37 -3.30
N THR A 55 -13.60 -21.28 -2.67
CA THR A 55 -13.40 -21.03 -1.24
C THR A 55 -14.74 -20.79 -0.58
N SER A 56 -14.84 -21.14 0.70
CA SER A 56 -16.08 -21.04 1.45
C SER A 56 -15.82 -20.47 2.84
N TYR A 57 -16.64 -19.50 3.23
CA TYR A 57 -16.49 -18.80 4.50
C TYR A 57 -17.82 -18.78 5.27
N PRO A 58 -17.82 -19.20 6.54
CA PRO A 58 -18.98 -19.01 7.40
C PRO A 58 -19.09 -17.52 7.78
N THR A 59 -20.28 -16.97 7.68
CA THR A 59 -20.60 -15.60 8.09
C THR A 59 -21.90 -15.60 8.89
N MET A 60 -22.13 -14.53 9.64
CA MET A 60 -23.31 -14.38 10.48
C MET A 60 -23.75 -12.92 10.46
N LEU A 61 -25.07 -12.71 10.50
CA LEU A 61 -25.62 -11.38 10.75
C LEU A 61 -25.18 -10.92 12.15
N ARG A 62 -24.79 -9.65 12.28
CA ARG A 62 -24.37 -9.11 13.57
C ARG A 62 -25.56 -9.10 14.52
N PHE A 63 -25.46 -9.88 15.58
CA PHE A 63 -26.50 -9.96 16.59
C PHE A 63 -26.66 -8.62 17.32
N LYS A 64 -27.92 -8.15 17.38
CA LYS A 64 -28.35 -7.03 18.22
C LYS A 64 -29.40 -7.54 19.19
N SER A 65 -29.28 -7.17 20.47
CA SER A 65 -30.29 -7.53 21.47
C SER A 65 -31.59 -6.76 21.24
N GLN A 66 -32.72 -7.36 21.63
CA GLN A 66 -34.04 -6.75 21.46
C GLN A 66 -34.13 -5.32 22.05
N PRO A 67 -33.67 -5.03 23.28
CA PRO A 67 -33.71 -3.67 23.81
C PRO A 67 -32.88 -2.68 23.00
N VAL A 68 -31.71 -3.11 22.49
CA VAL A 68 -30.84 -2.27 21.66
C VAL A 68 -31.51 -1.94 20.32
N ARG A 69 -32.17 -2.92 19.69
CA ARG A 69 -32.94 -2.71 18.46
C ARG A 69 -34.04 -1.67 18.68
N VAL A 70 -34.80 -1.79 19.77
CA VAL A 70 -35.87 -0.83 20.10
C VAL A 70 -35.31 0.58 20.29
N ILE A 71 -34.22 0.75 21.04
CA ILE A 71 -33.59 2.06 21.24
C ILE A 71 -33.07 2.61 19.90
N GLU A 72 -32.45 1.79 19.06
CA GLU A 72 -31.92 2.19 17.75
C GLU A 72 -33.05 2.63 16.80
N THR A 73 -34.16 1.88 16.74
CA THR A 73 -35.33 2.24 15.93
C THR A 73 -36.01 3.50 16.48
N LEU A 74 -36.06 3.71 17.81
CA LEU A 74 -36.60 4.94 18.40
C LEU A 74 -35.73 6.16 18.07
N LEU A 75 -34.41 6.05 18.21
CA LEU A 75 -33.47 7.13 17.87
C LEU A 75 -33.46 7.43 16.38
N ASN A 76 -33.63 6.42 15.53
CA ASN A 76 -33.69 6.57 14.08
C ASN A 76 -35.11 6.71 13.53
N SER A 77 -36.14 6.87 14.37
CA SER A 77 -37.55 6.88 13.94
C SER A 77 -37.84 7.94 12.87
N ILE A 78 -37.39 9.18 13.08
CA ILE A 78 -37.55 10.29 12.14
C ILE A 78 -36.90 9.98 10.78
N PRO A 79 -35.60 9.63 10.68
CA PRO A 79 -34.98 9.34 9.39
C PRO A 79 -35.50 8.06 8.72
N LEU A 80 -36.01 7.07 9.47
CA LEU A 80 -36.67 5.89 8.89
C LEU A 80 -37.98 6.26 8.20
N ILE A 81 -38.85 7.01 8.88
CA ILE A 81 -40.16 7.43 8.32
C ILE A 81 -39.95 8.37 7.13
N ALA A 82 -38.96 9.25 7.20
CA ALA A 82 -38.58 10.14 6.11
C ALA A 82 -37.94 9.40 4.91
N GLY A 83 -37.67 8.09 5.00
CA GLY A 83 -37.03 7.31 3.94
C GLY A 83 -35.55 7.62 3.72
N LEU A 84 -34.92 8.36 4.65
CA LEU A 84 -33.50 8.71 4.57
C LEU A 84 -32.59 7.57 5.03
N LYS A 85 -33.13 6.65 5.84
CA LYS A 85 -32.40 5.51 6.40
C LYS A 85 -33.25 4.24 6.32
N SER A 86 -32.60 3.12 6.01
CA SER A 86 -33.22 1.79 5.97
C SER A 86 -32.58 0.84 7.00
N GLU A 87 -33.34 -0.17 7.44
CA GLU A 87 -32.87 -1.21 8.37
C GLU A 87 -32.13 -2.32 7.60
N VAL A 88 -30.97 -1.95 7.04
CA VAL A 88 -30.10 -2.83 6.26
C VAL A 88 -28.75 -2.96 6.95
N GLN A 89 -28.21 -4.18 6.93
CA GLN A 89 -26.88 -4.49 7.42
C GLN A 89 -25.99 -4.98 6.28
N ASP A 90 -24.88 -4.29 6.09
CA ASP A 90 -23.86 -4.66 5.12
C ASP A 90 -22.82 -5.59 5.75
N LEU A 91 -22.73 -6.82 5.22
CA LEU A 91 -21.74 -7.82 5.60
C LEU A 91 -20.61 -7.82 4.57
N LYS A 92 -19.42 -7.36 4.98
CA LYS A 92 -18.20 -7.39 4.16
C LYS A 92 -17.36 -8.62 4.51
N ILE A 93 -17.21 -9.52 3.55
CA ILE A 93 -16.52 -10.81 3.70
C ILE A 93 -15.31 -10.82 2.78
N VAL A 94 -14.13 -10.72 3.38
CA VAL A 94 -12.87 -10.84 2.63
C VAL A 94 -12.60 -12.31 2.38
N MET A 95 -12.82 -12.73 1.15
CA MET A 95 -12.39 -14.02 0.66
C MET A 95 -10.87 -13.93 0.46
N GLY A 96 -10.13 -14.98 0.83
CA GLY A 96 -8.66 -14.97 0.83
C GLY A 96 -8.01 -14.66 -0.53
N GLU A 97 -6.68 -14.64 -0.55
CA GLU A 97 -5.92 -14.40 -1.78
C GLU A 97 -6.23 -15.48 -2.85
N PHE A 98 -6.70 -15.01 -4.00
CA PHE A 98 -6.96 -15.81 -5.19
C PHE A 98 -5.82 -15.60 -6.18
N THR A 99 -5.13 -16.67 -6.58
CA THR A 99 -4.06 -16.58 -7.58
C THR A 99 -4.56 -17.09 -8.93
N GLU A 100 -4.44 -16.25 -9.96
CA GLU A 100 -4.87 -16.61 -11.32
C GLU A 100 -4.01 -17.75 -11.89
N GLY A 101 -4.67 -18.85 -12.27
CA GLY A 101 -4.03 -20.05 -12.81
C GLY A 101 -3.68 -19.99 -14.30
N TYR A 102 -3.26 -21.12 -14.86
CA TYR A 102 -2.94 -21.23 -16.30
C TYR A 102 -4.18 -21.08 -17.18
N GLU A 103 -5.29 -21.69 -16.74
CA GLU A 103 -6.63 -21.49 -17.30
C GLU A 103 -7.16 -20.12 -16.83
N PRO A 104 -7.58 -19.23 -17.75
CA PRO A 104 -8.10 -17.92 -17.39
C PRO A 104 -9.48 -18.03 -16.71
N THR A 105 -9.64 -17.33 -15.59
CA THR A 105 -10.91 -17.13 -14.90
C THR A 105 -11.79 -16.20 -15.72
N ALA A 106 -12.98 -16.66 -16.07
CA ALA A 106 -13.94 -15.89 -16.84
C ALA A 106 -15.02 -15.26 -15.97
N TRP A 107 -15.48 -15.96 -14.93
CA TRP A 107 -16.47 -15.44 -13.99
C TRP A 107 -16.31 -15.99 -12.58
N PHE A 108 -16.80 -15.22 -11.61
CA PHE A 108 -16.91 -15.64 -10.21
C PHE A 108 -18.37 -15.96 -9.91
N LYS A 109 -18.61 -17.16 -9.37
CA LYS A 109 -19.92 -17.62 -8.92
C LYS A 109 -19.95 -17.55 -7.40
N VAL A 110 -20.79 -16.65 -6.87
CA VAL A 110 -21.03 -16.54 -5.43
C VAL A 110 -22.30 -17.34 -5.11
N MET A 111 -22.21 -18.22 -4.13
CA MET A 111 -23.31 -19.08 -3.68
C MET A 111 -23.50 -18.89 -2.17
N LEU A 112 -24.75 -18.77 -1.76
CA LEU A 112 -25.14 -18.79 -0.35
C LEU A 112 -25.55 -20.22 -0.02
N GLU A 113 -24.75 -20.91 0.77
CA GLU A 113 -25.00 -22.27 1.20
C GLU A 113 -25.71 -22.25 2.56
N PRO A 114 -26.85 -22.96 2.69
CA PRO A 114 -27.53 -23.10 3.96
C PRO A 114 -26.72 -24.00 4.91
N ARG A 115 -26.94 -23.82 6.21
CA ARG A 115 -26.40 -24.74 7.21
C ARG A 115 -27.04 -26.12 7.03
N ALA A 116 -26.27 -27.19 7.26
CA ALA A 116 -26.74 -28.58 7.09
C ALA A 116 -28.02 -28.89 7.90
N GLU A 117 -28.23 -28.23 9.04
CA GLU A 117 -29.46 -28.34 9.86
C GLU A 117 -30.74 -27.95 9.12
N PHE A 118 -30.63 -27.11 8.10
CA PHE A 118 -31.75 -26.53 7.36
C PHE A 118 -31.94 -27.13 5.96
N GLN A 119 -31.14 -28.14 5.61
CA GLN A 119 -31.10 -28.71 4.26
C GLN A 119 -32.40 -29.45 3.88
N ASP A 120 -33.10 -30.02 4.87
CA ASP A 120 -34.33 -30.79 4.66
C ASP A 120 -35.59 -29.91 4.51
N SER A 121 -35.56 -28.68 5.03
CA SER A 121 -36.73 -27.79 5.10
C SER A 121 -36.78 -26.76 3.97
N GLY A 122 -35.79 -26.75 3.06
CA GLY A 122 -35.68 -25.73 2.00
C GLY A 122 -35.53 -24.29 2.51
N SER A 123 -35.33 -24.11 3.82
CA SER A 123 -35.33 -22.84 4.53
C SER A 123 -34.04 -22.72 5.32
N GLY A 124 -33.01 -22.11 4.72
CA GLY A 124 -31.72 -21.85 5.40
C GLY A 124 -30.83 -20.85 4.66
N VAL A 125 -31.35 -20.20 3.62
CA VAL A 125 -30.63 -19.18 2.85
C VAL A 125 -31.14 -17.82 3.32
N PRO A 126 -30.26 -16.88 3.71
CA PRO A 126 -30.69 -15.56 4.16
C PRO A 126 -31.37 -14.77 3.05
N GLU A 127 -32.32 -13.92 3.44
CA GLU A 127 -32.86 -12.88 2.58
C GLU A 127 -31.78 -11.83 2.32
N ILE A 128 -31.59 -11.47 1.06
CA ILE A 128 -30.61 -10.46 0.62
C ILE A 128 -31.31 -9.41 -0.24
N TYR A 129 -30.94 -8.14 -0.09
CA TYR A 129 -31.39 -7.08 -0.99
C TYR A 129 -30.42 -6.88 -2.14
N SER A 130 -29.12 -6.87 -1.85
CA SER A 130 -28.09 -6.73 -2.86
C SER A 130 -26.83 -7.48 -2.47
N ALA A 131 -26.07 -7.87 -3.48
CA ALA A 131 -24.77 -8.47 -3.33
C ALA A 131 -23.82 -7.79 -4.31
N SER A 132 -22.63 -7.43 -3.85
CA SER A 132 -21.55 -6.91 -4.67
C SER A 132 -20.28 -7.70 -4.43
N LEU A 133 -19.51 -7.88 -5.51
CA LEU A 133 -18.20 -8.53 -5.47
C LEU A 133 -17.15 -7.50 -5.87
N GLU A 134 -16.32 -7.13 -4.92
CA GLU A 134 -15.16 -6.26 -5.13
C GLU A 134 -13.94 -7.13 -5.40
N ILE A 135 -13.28 -6.90 -6.54
CA ILE A 135 -12.06 -7.61 -6.95
C ILE A 135 -10.91 -6.62 -6.89
N GLU A 136 -10.03 -6.79 -5.91
CA GLU A 136 -8.84 -5.95 -5.76
C GLU A 136 -7.60 -6.73 -6.21
N SER A 137 -6.89 -6.25 -7.23
CA SER A 137 -5.54 -6.75 -7.52
C SER A 137 -4.55 -6.38 -6.39
N GLU A 138 -3.55 -7.22 -6.09
CA GLU A 138 -2.51 -7.07 -5.04
C GLU A 138 -1.59 -5.82 -5.17
N LEU A 139 -2.02 -4.81 -5.92
CA LEU A 139 -1.40 -3.48 -5.98
C LEU A 139 -1.79 -2.48 -4.86
N PRO A 140 -2.55 -2.78 -3.77
CA PRO A 140 -2.99 -1.74 -2.85
C PRO A 140 -1.84 -1.22 -1.97
N GLN A 141 -0.83 -2.06 -1.69
CA GLN A 141 0.37 -1.64 -0.96
C GLN A 141 1.23 -0.69 -1.80
N LEU A 142 1.41 -0.99 -3.09
CA LEU A 142 2.11 -0.09 -4.01
C LEU A 142 1.32 1.22 -4.20
N LYS A 143 -0.01 1.17 -4.26
CA LYS A 143 -0.85 2.39 -4.27
C LYS A 143 -0.62 3.23 -3.01
N ARG A 144 -0.60 2.62 -1.82
CA ARG A 144 -0.28 3.32 -0.55
C ARG A 144 1.14 3.87 -0.53
N LEU A 145 2.12 3.11 -1.03
CA LEU A 145 3.51 3.52 -1.11
C LEU A 145 3.68 4.71 -2.06
N VAL A 146 3.11 4.64 -3.27
CA VAL A 146 3.11 5.74 -4.25
C VAL A 146 2.42 6.98 -3.67
N TRP A 147 1.29 6.80 -2.98
CA TRP A 147 0.59 7.91 -2.32
C TRP A 147 1.46 8.58 -1.25
N ASN A 148 2.12 7.79 -0.40
CA ASN A 148 3.02 8.32 0.62
C ASN A 148 4.29 8.93 0.00
N TRP A 149 4.81 8.33 -1.08
CA TRP A 149 5.99 8.81 -1.79
C TRP A 149 5.74 10.16 -2.44
N ARG A 150 4.55 10.41 -2.99
CA ARG A 150 4.15 11.74 -3.50
C ARG A 150 4.26 12.82 -2.41
N ARG A 151 3.88 12.52 -1.17
CA ARG A 151 4.02 13.45 -0.03
C ARG A 151 5.49 13.68 0.33
N MET A 152 6.31 12.62 0.34
CA MET A 152 7.74 12.75 0.60
C MET A 152 8.43 13.59 -0.49
N MET A 153 8.12 13.35 -1.76
CA MET A 153 8.69 14.12 -2.87
C MET A 153 8.40 15.61 -2.73
N PHE A 154 7.20 16.00 -2.31
CA PHE A 154 6.88 17.41 -2.06
C PHE A 154 7.78 18.04 -0.98
N VAL A 155 7.97 17.36 0.15
CA VAL A 155 8.84 17.83 1.25
C VAL A 155 10.30 17.90 0.79
N TRP A 156 10.79 16.87 0.11
CA TRP A 156 12.16 16.83 -0.42
C TRP A 156 12.43 17.93 -1.44
N ILE A 157 11.48 18.23 -2.32
CA ILE A 157 11.60 19.32 -3.31
C ILE A 157 11.69 20.67 -2.59
N SER A 158 10.84 20.94 -1.59
CA SER A 158 10.91 22.18 -0.82
C SER A 158 12.19 22.35 -0.01
N LEU A 159 12.74 21.24 0.52
CA LEU A 159 14.00 21.26 1.24
C LEU A 159 15.16 21.53 0.29
N ALA A 160 15.18 20.88 -0.88
CA ALA A 160 16.20 21.09 -1.90
C ALA A 160 16.17 22.54 -2.42
N SER A 161 14.99 23.11 -2.68
CA SER A 161 14.87 24.51 -3.11
C SER A 161 15.41 25.49 -2.06
N PHE A 162 15.07 25.27 -0.78
CA PHE A 162 15.58 26.11 0.32
C PHE A 162 17.11 26.05 0.47
N VAL A 163 17.71 24.86 0.32
CA VAL A 163 19.18 24.69 0.38
C VAL A 163 19.86 25.38 -0.80
N VAL A 164 19.29 25.28 -2.01
CA VAL A 164 19.81 25.98 -3.20
C VAL A 164 19.74 27.49 -3.00
N GLU A 165 18.60 28.03 -2.54
CA GLU A 165 18.43 29.46 -2.26
C GLU A 165 19.41 29.95 -1.18
N THR A 166 19.56 29.21 -0.08
CA THR A 166 20.48 29.56 1.01
C THR A 166 21.94 29.54 0.54
N THR A 167 22.31 28.55 -0.27
CA THR A 167 23.68 28.46 -0.83
C THR A 167 23.94 29.60 -1.81
N PHE A 168 22.98 29.93 -2.67
CA PHE A 168 23.05 31.06 -3.59
C PHE A 168 23.20 32.39 -2.84
N PHE A 169 22.39 32.60 -1.80
CA PHE A 169 22.48 33.78 -0.94
C PHE A 169 23.84 33.87 -0.25
N LEU A 170 24.35 32.78 0.33
CA LEU A 170 25.67 32.76 0.96
C LEU A 170 26.79 33.06 -0.04
N LEU A 171 26.73 32.53 -1.27
CA LEU A 171 27.70 32.82 -2.32
C LEU A 171 27.66 34.29 -2.76
N PHE A 172 26.47 34.88 -2.87
CA PHE A 172 26.30 36.29 -3.22
C PHE A 172 26.72 37.23 -2.08
N CYS A 173 26.57 36.80 -0.83
CA CYS A 173 26.97 37.54 0.37
C CYS A 173 28.43 37.28 0.79
N ARG A 174 29.14 36.28 0.24
CA ARG A 174 30.58 36.06 0.51
C ARG A 174 31.47 37.29 0.31
N PRO A 175 31.33 38.11 -0.76
CA PRO A 175 32.10 39.34 -0.90
C PRO A 175 31.74 40.44 0.11
N VAL A 176 30.60 40.33 0.81
CA VAL A 176 30.11 41.32 1.79
C VAL A 176 30.43 40.90 3.24
N VAL A 177 30.46 39.59 3.55
CA VAL A 177 30.64 39.06 4.91
C VAL A 177 32.11 38.82 5.29
N LEU A 178 33.02 38.66 4.32
CA LEU A 178 34.47 38.58 4.57
C LEU A 178 35.16 39.91 4.21
N PRO A 179 35.42 40.83 5.15
CA PRO A 179 36.31 41.95 4.87
C PRO A 179 37.70 41.38 4.62
N ARG A 180 38.29 41.70 3.46
CA ARG A 180 39.68 41.40 3.11
C ARG A 180 40.61 41.80 4.27
N GLY A 181 41.07 40.81 5.04
CA GLY A 181 42.21 40.95 5.94
C GLY A 181 43.47 41.16 5.09
N ARG A 182 43.86 42.43 4.93
CA ARG A 182 45.07 42.88 4.25
C ARG A 182 46.29 42.42 5.06
N GLN A 183 46.88 41.26 4.75
CA GLN A 183 48.21 40.92 5.24
C GLN A 183 49.23 41.82 4.53
N ARG A 184 49.64 42.89 5.23
CA ARG A 184 50.71 43.80 4.85
C ARG A 184 51.88 43.51 5.80
N VAL A 185 52.79 42.62 5.41
CA VAL A 185 54.10 42.50 6.06
C VAL A 185 55.17 42.33 4.97
N GLN A 186 55.69 43.47 4.52
CA GLN A 186 57.03 43.57 3.94
C GLN A 186 57.64 44.86 4.50
N ALA A 187 58.71 44.72 5.29
CA ALA A 187 59.91 45.56 5.34
C ALA A 187 60.54 45.57 6.75
N ALA A 188 61.68 44.88 6.88
CA ALA A 188 62.87 45.24 7.66
C ALA A 188 63.66 43.94 7.95
N THR A 189 64.98 43.79 7.85
CA THR A 189 66.12 44.61 7.45
C THR A 189 67.34 43.66 7.48
N ARG A 190 68.24 43.78 6.50
CA ARG A 190 69.69 43.43 6.50
C ARG A 190 70.17 42.00 6.82
N ASN A 191 70.78 41.41 5.77
CA ASN A 191 72.17 40.92 5.73
C ASN A 191 72.90 40.69 7.07
N LEU A 192 73.22 39.42 7.34
CA LEU A 192 74.47 39.06 7.99
C LEU A 192 74.84 37.60 7.70
N GLY A 193 76.06 37.40 7.20
CA GLY A 193 76.88 36.29 7.67
C GLY A 193 76.77 34.98 6.92
N LEU A 194 77.41 34.94 5.76
CA LEU A 194 78.14 33.80 5.23
C LEU A 194 78.88 33.04 6.34
N ILE A 195 78.53 31.76 6.59
CA ILE A 195 79.48 30.75 7.08
C ILE A 195 79.17 29.41 6.41
N ARG A 196 80.11 29.03 5.55
CA ARG A 196 80.32 27.69 4.98
C ARG A 196 80.98 26.82 6.06
N PHE A 197 80.44 25.64 6.33
CA PHE A 197 81.21 24.51 6.89
C PHE A 197 80.85 23.21 6.17
N HIS A 198 81.86 22.34 6.16
CA HIS A 198 82.15 21.28 5.22
C HIS A 198 82.26 19.96 5.98
N GLY A 199 81.79 18.85 5.38
CA GLY A 199 82.07 17.47 5.83
C GLY A 199 81.32 17.06 7.11
N THR A 200 81.03 15.79 7.40
CA THR A 200 81.39 14.48 6.85
C THR A 200 80.60 13.46 7.68
N LYS A 201 80.19 12.32 7.07
CA LYS A 201 80.13 10.94 7.65
C LYS A 201 79.43 10.74 9.01
N GLU A 202 78.72 9.68 9.32
CA GLU A 202 78.23 8.43 8.75
C GLU A 202 77.33 7.86 9.87
N LEU A 203 76.51 6.88 9.52
CA LEU A 203 76.00 5.82 10.41
C LEU A 203 74.83 6.10 11.39
N GLU A 204 73.79 5.29 11.15
CA GLU A 204 72.93 4.61 12.13
C GLU A 204 71.81 5.40 12.83
N ARG A 205 70.62 5.41 12.21
CA ARG A 205 69.53 4.46 12.55
C ARG A 205 68.30 4.73 11.68
N GLY A 206 67.67 3.65 11.24
CA GLY A 206 66.71 3.62 10.16
C GLY A 206 65.37 4.29 10.44
N CYS A 207 64.72 4.70 9.36
CA CYS A 207 63.35 4.31 9.06
C CYS A 207 63.13 4.55 7.57
N VAL A 208 63.10 3.46 6.79
CA VAL A 208 62.67 3.47 5.40
C VAL A 208 61.15 3.40 5.41
N VAL A 209 60.48 4.48 5.01
CA VAL A 209 59.07 4.43 4.62
C VAL A 209 58.99 5.03 3.22
N VAL A 210 59.06 4.15 2.24
CA VAL A 210 58.71 4.41 0.85
C VAL A 210 57.26 3.96 0.71
N ILE A 211 56.33 4.89 0.44
CA ILE A 211 55.02 4.55 -0.12
C ILE A 211 54.84 5.36 -1.41
N ARG A 212 54.65 4.57 -2.46
CA ARG A 212 54.62 4.87 -3.87
C ARG A 212 53.24 5.41 -4.24
N LEU A 213 53.21 6.48 -5.04
CA LEU A 213 52.00 6.93 -5.72
C LEU A 213 51.65 5.96 -6.86
N MET A 214 50.57 5.21 -6.67
CA MET A 214 49.56 4.88 -7.68
C MET A 214 48.26 4.50 -6.97
#